data_AF-A0A965RNB7-F1
#
_entry.id   AF-A0A965RNB7-F1
#
_cell.length_a   1.000
_cell.length_b   1.000
_cell.length_c   1.000
_cell.angle_alpha   90.00
_cell.angle_beta   90.00
_cell.angle_gamma   90.00
#
_symmetry.space_group_name_H-M   'P 1'
#
loop_
_entity.id
_entity.type
_entity.pdbx_description
1 polymer ?
#
loop_
_entity_poly.entity_id
_entity_poly.type
_entity_poly.pdbx_seq_one_letter_code
_entity_poly.pdbx_strand_id
1 'polypeptide(L)'
;MKSTIPTHLMKARSLYYELRLEEAYPLFKETFDSMSVEESCELVEFFSMFIRTLYELGKDEDLKSYRDKLSVIPEKKRTPELDYQVGLSYLTQETADLDRARETFERILFKSHDVNLLARTKMGLSTCYDIISRDWKVCDSIISSINLDGLDPYLLDLVSVWKAKIMRDSGRIEDAERSLGTFLATVKAHFHWHAYLSGQVILGGVYLRQERFDRLLSIIKEVRAYCDRYPLRTIKRQIDHLADQIKGHDRSVSLIWERTRNSSILKYEGKILQLNGDKPWQKLLLSLIREKVLPKQEIIQRLYRRNYRAKKDDKLIYGQLHLLKKQLLKLGFSQKLVTKESFGYRWVPEVSEVGEDVL
;
A
#
# COMPACT_ATOMS: atom_id res chain seq x y z
N MET A 1 -39.66 -1.22 -16.58
CA MET A 1 -39.37 -2.37 -17.47
C MET A 1 -38.40 -3.27 -16.72
N LYS A 2 -38.59 -4.59 -16.67
CA LYS A 2 -37.55 -5.49 -16.17
C LYS A 2 -36.47 -5.52 -17.25
N SER A 3 -35.33 -4.85 -17.03
CA SER A 3 -34.20 -4.96 -17.95
C SER A 3 -33.69 -6.39 -17.87
N THR A 4 -33.81 -7.12 -18.98
CA THR A 4 -33.22 -8.45 -19.08
C THR A 4 -31.71 -8.25 -19.12
N ILE A 5 -31.00 -8.72 -18.08
CA ILE A 5 -29.54 -8.62 -18.04
C ILE A 5 -28.99 -9.31 -19.29
N PRO A 6 -28.21 -8.62 -20.14
CA PRO A 6 -27.67 -9.21 -21.35
C PRO A 6 -26.83 -10.46 -21.07
N THR A 7 -27.01 -11.51 -21.87
CA THR A 7 -26.31 -12.80 -21.72
C THR A 7 -24.77 -12.65 -21.70
N HIS A 8 -24.23 -11.67 -22.43
CA HIS A 8 -22.80 -11.38 -22.45
C HIS A 8 -22.28 -10.85 -21.11
N LEU A 9 -23.08 -10.08 -20.35
CA LEU A 9 -22.69 -9.61 -19.02
C LEU A 9 -22.67 -10.75 -18.01
N MET A 10 -23.61 -11.69 -18.10
CA MET A 10 -23.58 -12.91 -17.27
C MET A 10 -22.32 -13.74 -17.55
N LYS A 11 -21.92 -13.86 -18.82
CA LYS A 11 -20.65 -14.50 -19.20
C LYS A 11 -19.45 -13.74 -18.66
N ALA A 12 -19.43 -12.41 -18.79
CA ALA A 12 -18.36 -11.56 -18.26
C ALA A 12 -18.20 -11.73 -16.73
N ARG A 13 -19.31 -11.80 -16.00
CA ARG A 13 -19.33 -12.08 -14.56
C ARG A 13 -18.73 -13.45 -14.22
N SER A 14 -19.06 -14.50 -14.96
CA SER A 14 -18.44 -15.83 -14.76
C SER A 14 -16.91 -15.75 -14.94
N LEU A 15 -16.47 -15.14 -16.04
CA LEU A 15 -15.05 -14.96 -16.34
C LEU A 15 -14.34 -14.11 -15.28
N TYR A 16 -15.00 -13.09 -14.73
CA TYR A 16 -14.49 -12.27 -13.64
C TYR A 16 -14.23 -13.09 -12.37
N TYR A 17 -15.19 -13.94 -11.96
CA TYR A 17 -15.02 -14.82 -10.80
C TYR A 17 -13.98 -15.93 -11.04
N GLU A 18 -13.83 -16.38 -12.30
CA GLU A 18 -12.76 -17.30 -12.74
C GLU A 18 -11.38 -16.64 -12.88
N LEU A 19 -11.24 -15.35 -12.55
CA LEU A 19 -10.00 -14.57 -12.70
C LEU A 19 -9.52 -14.42 -14.16
N ARG A 20 -10.39 -14.67 -15.14
CA ARG A 20 -10.12 -14.53 -16.58
C ARG A 20 -10.42 -13.11 -17.03
N LEU A 21 -9.78 -12.13 -16.37
CA LEU A 21 -10.07 -10.70 -16.53
C LEU A 21 -9.83 -10.21 -17.97
N GLU A 22 -8.80 -10.71 -18.66
CA GLU A 22 -8.53 -10.37 -20.06
C GLU A 22 -9.67 -10.79 -20.99
N GLU A 23 -10.40 -11.86 -20.65
CA GLU A 23 -11.55 -12.34 -21.44
C GLU A 23 -12.86 -11.67 -21.01
N ALA A 24 -12.99 -11.30 -19.74
CA ALA A 24 -14.13 -10.54 -19.24
C ALA A 24 -14.12 -9.10 -19.77
N TYR A 25 -12.95 -8.48 -19.87
CA TYR A 25 -12.75 -7.09 -20.30
C TYR A 25 -13.43 -6.74 -21.63
N PRO A 26 -13.23 -7.45 -22.75
CA PRO A 26 -13.87 -7.08 -24.02
C PRO A 26 -15.40 -7.15 -23.93
N LEU A 27 -15.96 -8.10 -23.18
CA LEU A 27 -17.41 -8.23 -23.00
C LEU A 27 -17.97 -7.05 -22.20
N PHE A 28 -17.31 -6.67 -21.11
CA PHE A 28 -17.69 -5.47 -20.36
C PHE A 28 -17.54 -4.21 -21.21
N LYS A 29 -16.42 -4.07 -21.93
CA LYS A 29 -16.12 -2.88 -22.74
C LYS A 29 -17.11 -2.70 -23.87
N GLU A 30 -17.43 -3.75 -24.63
CA GLU A 30 -18.45 -3.71 -25.68
C GLU A 30 -19.79 -3.21 -25.14
N THR A 31 -20.17 -3.70 -23.95
CA THR A 31 -21.41 -3.30 -23.29
C THR A 31 -21.38 -1.83 -22.87
N PHE A 32 -20.42 -1.45 -22.03
CA PHE A 32 -20.40 -0.13 -21.39
C PHE A 32 -19.90 1.01 -22.30
N ASP A 33 -19.22 0.70 -23.42
CA ASP A 33 -18.91 1.71 -24.44
C ASP A 33 -20.14 2.09 -25.26
N SER A 34 -21.10 1.16 -25.41
CA SER A 34 -22.35 1.39 -26.15
C SER A 34 -23.48 1.99 -25.31
N MET A 35 -23.41 1.85 -23.98
CA MET A 35 -24.42 2.35 -23.05
C MET A 35 -24.22 3.82 -22.70
N SER A 36 -25.34 4.51 -22.50
CA SER A 36 -25.37 5.76 -21.74
C SER A 36 -24.96 5.51 -20.29
N VAL A 37 -24.60 6.57 -19.58
CA VAL A 37 -24.24 6.42 -18.17
C VAL A 37 -25.47 6.07 -17.33
N GLU A 38 -26.64 6.59 -17.68
CA GLU A 38 -27.92 6.27 -17.05
C GLU A 38 -28.22 4.76 -17.14
N GLU A 39 -28.01 4.14 -18.30
CA GLU A 39 -28.17 2.68 -18.47
C GLU A 39 -27.10 1.90 -17.68
N SER A 40 -25.87 2.42 -17.62
CA SER A 40 -24.80 1.82 -16.82
C SER A 40 -25.14 1.81 -15.33
N CYS A 41 -25.91 2.79 -14.85
CA CYS A 41 -26.37 2.87 -13.46
C CYS A 41 -27.41 1.81 -13.11
N GLU A 42 -28.13 1.24 -14.08
CA GLU A 42 -29.03 0.12 -13.81
C GLU A 42 -28.27 -1.19 -13.59
N LEU A 43 -26.98 -1.24 -13.96
CA LEU A 43 -26.12 -2.42 -13.96
C LEU A 43 -24.91 -2.27 -13.03
N VAL A 44 -25.14 -1.64 -11.86
CA VAL A 44 -24.15 -1.24 -10.85
C VAL A 44 -23.13 -2.34 -10.53
N GLU A 45 -23.60 -3.57 -10.31
CA GLU A 45 -22.74 -4.70 -9.97
C GLU A 45 -21.73 -4.99 -11.10
N PHE A 46 -22.22 -5.11 -12.34
CA PHE A 46 -21.39 -5.38 -13.52
C PHE A 46 -20.45 -4.22 -13.80
N PHE A 47 -20.93 -2.98 -13.61
CA PHE A 47 -20.11 -1.81 -13.85
C PHE A 47 -18.99 -1.68 -12.80
N SER A 48 -19.25 -2.03 -11.53
CA SER A 48 -18.19 -2.19 -10.51
C SER A 48 -17.17 -3.27 -10.88
N MET A 49 -17.62 -4.43 -11.36
CA MET A 49 -16.73 -5.49 -11.84
C MET A 49 -15.86 -5.00 -12.99
N PHE A 50 -16.44 -4.21 -13.90
CA PHE A 50 -15.71 -3.62 -15.02
C PHE A 50 -14.68 -2.59 -14.57
N ILE A 51 -15.04 -1.61 -13.74
CA ILE A 51 -14.08 -0.63 -13.18
C ILE A 51 -12.93 -1.36 -12.47
N ARG A 52 -13.22 -2.41 -11.70
CA ARG A 52 -12.18 -3.22 -11.07
C ARG A 52 -11.33 -3.97 -12.08
N THR A 53 -11.93 -4.50 -13.14
CA THR A 53 -11.21 -5.17 -14.24
C THR A 53 -10.23 -4.20 -14.91
N LEU A 54 -10.65 -2.97 -15.20
CA LEU A 54 -9.77 -1.94 -15.76
C LEU A 54 -8.57 -1.68 -14.84
N TYR A 55 -8.82 -1.56 -13.53
CA TYR A 55 -7.77 -1.33 -12.54
C TYR A 55 -6.75 -2.48 -12.47
N GLU A 56 -7.23 -3.72 -12.36
CA GLU A 56 -6.37 -4.91 -12.26
C GLU A 56 -5.57 -5.17 -13.53
N LEU A 57 -6.14 -4.91 -14.71
CA LEU A 57 -5.45 -5.03 -16.00
C LEU A 57 -4.56 -3.83 -16.33
N GLY A 58 -4.61 -2.76 -15.53
CA GLY A 58 -3.87 -1.52 -15.79
C GLY A 58 -4.30 -0.78 -17.05
N LYS A 59 -5.60 -0.83 -17.37
CA LYS A 59 -6.23 -0.06 -18.47
C LYS A 59 -6.46 1.39 -18.03
N ASP A 60 -5.38 2.08 -17.69
CA ASP A 60 -5.42 3.39 -17.02
C ASP A 60 -6.13 4.47 -17.89
N GLU A 61 -5.96 4.43 -19.22
CA GLU A 61 -6.65 5.33 -20.17
C GLU A 61 -8.16 5.08 -20.27
N ASP A 62 -8.58 3.80 -20.33
CA ASP A 62 -10.01 3.47 -20.31
C ASP A 62 -10.62 3.92 -18.97
N LEU A 63 -9.97 3.64 -17.84
CA LEU A 63 -10.43 4.05 -16.52
C LEU A 63 -10.62 5.56 -16.42
N LYS A 64 -9.68 6.33 -17.00
CA LYS A 64 -9.79 7.78 -17.11
C LYS A 64 -10.96 8.21 -17.99
N SER A 65 -11.15 7.59 -19.16
CA SER A 65 -12.28 7.88 -20.05
C SER A 65 -13.63 7.67 -19.34
N TYR A 66 -13.77 6.57 -18.60
CA TYR A 66 -14.99 6.32 -17.82
C TYR A 66 -15.16 7.31 -16.69
N ARG A 67 -14.10 7.63 -15.94
CA ARG A 67 -14.14 8.69 -14.92
C ARG A 67 -14.63 10.02 -15.51
N ASP A 68 -14.12 10.40 -16.68
CA ASP A 68 -14.52 11.62 -17.38
C ASP A 68 -16.01 11.57 -17.76
N LYS A 69 -16.48 10.46 -18.37
CA LYS A 69 -17.91 10.24 -18.67
C LYS A 69 -18.79 10.38 -17.42
N LEU A 70 -18.39 9.77 -16.31
CA LEU A 70 -19.12 9.83 -15.03
C LEU A 70 -19.11 11.25 -14.43
N SER A 71 -18.01 11.98 -14.60
CA SER A 71 -17.84 13.32 -14.01
C SER A 71 -18.72 14.40 -14.64
N VAL A 72 -19.11 14.24 -15.91
CA VAL A 72 -19.97 15.19 -16.64
C VAL A 72 -21.38 15.23 -16.06
N ILE A 73 -21.82 14.18 -15.37
CA ILE A 73 -23.16 14.12 -14.78
C ILE A 73 -23.22 15.08 -13.60
N PRO A 74 -24.16 16.03 -13.58
CA PRO A 74 -24.33 16.94 -12.45
C PRO A 74 -24.55 16.17 -11.16
N GLU A 75 -23.83 16.53 -10.09
CA GLU A 75 -23.88 15.84 -8.79
C GLU A 75 -25.30 15.68 -8.23
N LYS A 76 -26.18 16.67 -8.46
CA LYS A 76 -27.59 16.66 -8.04
C LYS A 76 -28.42 15.57 -8.73
N LYS A 77 -27.94 15.01 -9.85
CA LYS A 77 -28.61 13.97 -10.64
C LYS A 77 -28.01 12.58 -10.43
N ARG A 78 -26.93 12.45 -9.65
CA ARG A 78 -26.26 11.16 -9.43
C ARG A 78 -26.97 10.36 -8.35
N THR A 79 -27.24 9.09 -8.63
CA THR A 79 -27.66 8.12 -7.63
C THR A 79 -26.48 7.73 -6.72
N PRO A 80 -26.73 7.22 -5.50
CA PRO A 80 -25.66 6.74 -4.63
C PRO A 80 -24.79 5.66 -5.26
N GLU A 81 -25.38 4.79 -6.08
CA GLU A 81 -24.71 3.72 -6.80
C GLU A 81 -23.75 4.26 -7.85
N LEU A 82 -24.15 5.31 -8.55
CA LEU A 82 -23.30 6.01 -9.50
C LEU A 82 -22.16 6.75 -8.81
N ASP A 83 -22.47 7.46 -7.72
CA ASP A 83 -21.46 8.11 -6.89
C ASP A 83 -20.44 7.06 -6.38
N TYR A 84 -20.87 5.84 -6.06
CA TYR A 84 -19.97 4.76 -5.67
C TYR A 84 -18.98 4.39 -6.78
N GLN A 85 -19.43 4.29 -8.03
CA GLN A 85 -18.52 4.02 -9.17
C GLN A 85 -17.54 5.16 -9.41
N VAL A 86 -18.01 6.41 -9.27
CA VAL A 86 -17.14 7.60 -9.31
C VAL A 86 -16.06 7.48 -8.25
N GLY A 87 -16.44 7.19 -7.01
CA GLY A 87 -15.50 6.99 -5.90
C GLY A 87 -14.48 5.89 -6.17
N LEU A 88 -14.93 4.73 -6.67
CA LEU A 88 -14.05 3.62 -7.05
C LEU A 88 -13.06 4.02 -8.15
N SER A 89 -13.51 4.77 -9.16
CA SER A 89 -12.64 5.22 -10.27
C SER A 89 -11.51 6.15 -9.79
N TYR A 90 -11.70 6.80 -8.64
CA TYR A 90 -10.72 7.68 -7.99
C TYR A 90 -9.83 6.98 -6.96
N LEU A 91 -10.01 5.66 -6.69
CA LEU A 91 -9.13 4.89 -5.81
C LEU A 91 -7.79 4.55 -6.48
N THR A 92 -7.05 5.58 -6.90
CA THR A 92 -5.72 5.47 -7.49
C THR A 92 -4.63 5.73 -6.43
N GLN A 93 -3.36 5.78 -6.84
CA GLN A 93 -2.26 6.13 -5.94
C GLN A 93 -2.05 7.66 -5.82
N GLU A 94 -2.80 8.46 -6.58
CA GLU A 94 -2.64 9.91 -6.58
C GLU A 94 -3.43 10.54 -5.42
N THR A 95 -2.76 11.34 -4.59
CA THR A 95 -3.40 11.94 -3.40
C THR A 95 -4.64 12.77 -3.74
N ALA A 96 -4.58 13.55 -4.82
CA ALA A 96 -5.70 14.39 -5.26
C ALA A 96 -6.93 13.56 -5.67
N ASP A 97 -6.72 12.42 -6.33
CA ASP A 97 -7.78 11.47 -6.65
C ASP A 97 -8.36 10.84 -5.38
N LEU A 98 -7.51 10.44 -4.43
CA LEU A 98 -7.95 9.84 -3.17
C LEU A 98 -8.79 10.80 -2.31
N ASP A 99 -8.48 12.10 -2.31
CA ASP A 99 -9.33 13.11 -1.65
C ASP A 99 -10.71 13.19 -2.33
N ARG A 100 -10.78 13.16 -3.66
CA ARG A 100 -12.06 13.11 -4.41
C ARG A 100 -12.85 11.83 -4.13
N ALA A 101 -12.16 10.69 -4.02
CA ALA A 101 -12.78 9.43 -3.64
C ALA A 101 -13.38 9.52 -2.24
N ARG A 102 -12.62 10.07 -1.27
CA ARG A 102 -13.08 10.30 0.11
C ARG A 102 -14.36 11.12 0.14
N GLU A 103 -14.34 12.31 -0.47
CA GLU A 103 -15.50 13.21 -0.53
C GLU A 103 -16.71 12.54 -1.17
N THR A 104 -16.49 11.76 -2.22
CA THR A 104 -17.55 11.03 -2.91
C THR A 104 -18.17 9.96 -2.00
N PHE A 105 -17.36 9.15 -1.31
CA PHE A 105 -17.86 8.14 -0.38
C PHE A 105 -18.59 8.75 0.82
N GLU A 106 -18.07 9.84 1.40
CA GLU A 106 -18.74 10.55 2.50
C GLU A 106 -20.16 10.98 2.12
N ARG A 107 -20.36 11.51 0.91
CA ARG A 107 -21.70 11.89 0.43
C ARG A 107 -22.65 10.71 0.32
N ILE A 108 -22.19 9.56 -0.15
CA ILE A 108 -23.02 8.36 -0.30
C ILE A 108 -23.60 7.92 1.05
N LEU A 109 -22.82 8.04 2.13
CA LEU A 109 -23.27 7.70 3.48
C LEU A 109 -24.50 8.48 3.94
N PHE A 110 -24.73 9.69 3.40
CA PHE A 110 -25.90 10.51 3.71
C PHE A 110 -27.08 10.27 2.76
N LYS A 111 -26.85 9.69 1.58
CA LYS A 111 -27.85 9.55 0.52
C LYS A 111 -28.46 8.15 0.40
N SER A 112 -27.75 7.11 0.84
CA SER A 112 -28.19 5.72 0.68
C SER A 112 -28.69 5.10 1.99
N HIS A 113 -29.65 4.19 1.85
CA HIS A 113 -30.09 3.29 2.92
C HIS A 113 -29.82 1.81 2.59
N ASP A 114 -29.20 1.52 1.43
CA ASP A 114 -28.85 0.15 1.05
C ASP A 114 -27.65 -0.33 1.89
N VAL A 115 -27.87 -1.39 2.68
CA VAL A 115 -26.87 -1.90 3.63
C VAL A 115 -25.59 -2.38 2.94
N ASN A 116 -25.70 -2.99 1.76
CA ASN A 116 -24.56 -3.50 1.01
C ASN A 116 -23.73 -2.36 0.39
N LEU A 117 -24.39 -1.36 -0.19
CA LEU A 117 -23.76 -0.17 -0.73
C LEU A 117 -23.08 0.65 0.37
N LEU A 118 -23.73 0.81 1.52
CA LEU A 118 -23.15 1.50 2.67
C LEU A 118 -21.92 0.75 3.20
N ALA A 119 -21.95 -0.58 3.30
CA ALA A 119 -20.79 -1.38 3.70
C ALA A 119 -19.63 -1.22 2.72
N ARG A 120 -19.89 -1.32 1.41
CA ARG A 120 -18.90 -1.10 0.34
C ARG A 120 -18.30 0.31 0.40
N THR A 121 -19.14 1.31 0.60
CA THR A 121 -18.75 2.73 0.73
C THR A 121 -17.87 2.94 1.95
N LYS A 122 -18.22 2.36 3.11
CA LYS A 122 -17.41 2.43 4.33
C LYS A 122 -16.05 1.79 4.13
N MET A 123 -15.96 0.62 3.48
CA MET A 123 -14.67 -0.01 3.15
C MET A 123 -13.84 0.82 2.15
N GLY A 124 -14.48 1.46 1.17
CA GLY A 124 -13.83 2.41 0.26
C GLY A 124 -13.27 3.62 1.01
N LEU A 125 -14.06 4.19 1.93
CA LEU A 125 -13.67 5.30 2.78
C LEU A 125 -12.50 4.93 3.70
N SER A 126 -12.54 3.75 4.32
CA SER A 126 -11.42 3.21 5.10
C SER A 126 -10.15 3.05 4.25
N THR A 127 -10.28 2.66 2.98
CA THR A 127 -9.14 2.60 2.04
C THR A 127 -8.52 3.98 1.84
N CYS A 128 -9.34 5.02 1.63
CA CYS A 128 -8.85 6.40 1.49
C CYS A 128 -8.07 6.85 2.73
N TYR A 129 -8.63 6.68 3.92
CA TYR A 129 -7.96 7.08 5.17
C TYR A 129 -6.69 6.27 5.44
N ASP A 130 -6.71 4.97 5.16
CA ASP A 130 -5.53 4.11 5.32
C ASP A 130 -4.36 4.59 4.44
N ILE A 131 -4.63 4.99 3.21
CA ILE A 131 -3.60 5.46 2.28
C ILE A 131 -3.14 6.89 2.65
N ILE A 132 -4.07 7.80 2.95
CA ILE A 132 -3.78 9.23 3.18
C ILE A 132 -3.11 9.46 4.54
N SER A 133 -3.74 8.99 5.63
CA SER A 133 -3.32 9.32 7.00
C SER A 133 -2.65 8.15 7.73
N ARG A 134 -2.87 6.91 7.28
CA ARG A 134 -2.46 5.68 7.97
C ARG A 134 -2.99 5.60 9.41
N ASP A 135 -4.12 6.25 9.66
CA ASP A 135 -4.77 6.25 10.97
C ASP A 135 -5.73 5.07 11.09
N TRP A 136 -5.25 4.01 11.74
CA TRP A 136 -6.05 2.81 11.95
C TRP A 136 -7.27 3.05 12.83
N LYS A 137 -7.29 4.07 13.70
CA LYS A 137 -8.44 4.36 14.59
C LYS A 137 -9.64 4.88 13.80
N VAL A 138 -9.37 5.71 12.79
CA VAL A 138 -10.42 6.17 11.86
C VAL A 138 -10.97 5.00 11.07
N CYS A 139 -10.08 4.13 10.57
CA CYS A 139 -10.50 2.91 9.88
C CYS A 139 -11.34 2.00 10.80
N ASP A 140 -10.94 1.82 12.05
CA ASP A 140 -11.66 1.02 13.05
C ASP A 140 -13.06 1.56 13.32
N SER A 141 -13.19 2.87 13.55
CA SER A 141 -14.49 3.52 13.75
C SER A 141 -15.43 3.28 12.56
N ILE A 142 -14.93 3.45 11.34
CA ILE A 142 -15.72 3.28 10.11
C ILE A 142 -16.12 1.81 9.94
N ILE A 143 -15.18 0.87 10.00
CA ILE A 143 -15.42 -0.56 9.79
C ILE A 143 -16.33 -1.13 10.88
N SER A 144 -16.13 -0.74 12.13
CA SER A 144 -16.96 -1.18 13.26
C SER A 144 -18.39 -0.63 13.19
N SER A 145 -18.62 0.46 12.44
CA SER A 145 -19.97 1.00 12.20
C SER A 145 -20.76 0.26 11.10
N ILE A 146 -20.16 -0.71 10.40
CA ILE A 146 -20.85 -1.49 9.37
C ILE A 146 -21.87 -2.41 10.06
N ASN A 147 -23.16 -2.22 9.74
CA ASN A 147 -24.20 -3.16 10.15
C ASN A 147 -24.02 -4.48 9.40
N LEU A 148 -23.93 -5.59 10.13
CA LEU A 148 -23.74 -6.92 9.54
C LEU A 148 -25.06 -7.58 9.14
N ASP A 149 -26.18 -7.11 9.70
CA ASP A 149 -27.50 -7.65 9.42
C ASP A 149 -27.91 -7.34 7.98
N GLY A 150 -28.23 -8.38 7.21
CA GLY A 150 -28.65 -8.25 5.82
C GLY A 150 -27.51 -8.02 4.81
N LEU A 151 -26.24 -8.13 5.23
CA LEU A 151 -25.12 -8.07 4.29
C LEU A 151 -24.98 -9.33 3.45
N ASP A 152 -24.57 -9.13 2.20
CA ASP A 152 -24.15 -10.22 1.31
C ASP A 152 -23.00 -11.00 1.95
N PRO A 153 -22.98 -12.35 1.86
CA PRO A 153 -21.92 -13.18 2.45
C PRO A 153 -20.49 -12.75 2.08
N TYR A 154 -20.29 -12.36 0.81
CA TYR A 154 -19.00 -11.85 0.34
C TYR A 154 -18.55 -10.57 1.06
N LEU A 155 -19.47 -9.69 1.43
CA LEU A 155 -19.11 -8.47 2.16
C LEU A 155 -18.73 -8.78 3.61
N LEU A 156 -19.35 -9.80 4.23
CA LEU A 156 -18.96 -10.26 5.57
C LEU A 156 -17.50 -10.74 5.59
N ASP A 157 -17.08 -11.45 4.54
CA ASP A 157 -15.70 -11.87 4.36
C ASP A 157 -14.74 -10.67 4.26
N LEU A 158 -15.08 -9.66 3.45
CA LEU A 158 -14.27 -8.45 3.33
C LEU A 158 -14.20 -7.64 4.64
N VAL A 159 -15.31 -7.53 5.38
CA VAL A 159 -15.32 -6.87 6.70
C VAL A 159 -14.41 -7.63 7.67
N SER A 160 -14.40 -8.97 7.61
CA SER A 160 -13.52 -9.79 8.45
C SER A 160 -12.05 -9.54 8.14
N VAL A 161 -11.68 -9.43 6.87
CA VAL A 161 -10.32 -9.05 6.44
C VAL A 161 -9.94 -7.65 6.95
N TRP A 162 -10.85 -6.69 6.86
CA TRP A 162 -10.63 -5.33 7.38
C TRP A 162 -10.41 -5.32 8.89
N LYS A 163 -11.24 -6.03 9.66
CA LYS A 163 -11.08 -6.17 11.12
C LYS A 163 -9.71 -6.76 11.46
N ALA A 164 -9.27 -7.81 10.76
CA ALA A 164 -7.95 -8.38 10.97
C ALA A 164 -6.81 -7.41 10.62
N LYS A 165 -6.95 -6.62 9.55
CA LYS A 165 -6.01 -5.56 9.20
C LYS A 165 -5.89 -4.52 10.32
N ILE A 166 -7.02 -4.07 10.87
CA ILE A 166 -7.07 -3.12 11.98
C ILE A 166 -6.38 -3.70 13.23
N MET A 167 -6.62 -4.97 13.56
CA MET A 167 -5.93 -5.65 14.66
C MET A 167 -4.40 -5.65 14.45
N ARG A 168 -3.93 -5.97 13.23
CA ARG A 168 -2.51 -5.89 12.90
C ARG A 168 -1.96 -4.48 13.06
N ASP A 169 -2.66 -3.48 12.55
CA ASP A 169 -2.18 -2.10 12.52
C ASP A 169 -2.18 -1.44 13.91
N SER A 170 -3.12 -1.85 14.78
CA SER A 170 -3.17 -1.47 16.20
C SER A 170 -2.17 -2.21 17.10
N GLY A 171 -1.44 -3.19 16.57
CA GLY A 171 -0.44 -3.97 17.33
C GLY A 171 -0.98 -5.22 18.03
N ARG A 172 -2.26 -5.57 17.82
CA ARG A 172 -2.86 -6.84 18.29
C ARG A 172 -2.53 -7.98 17.32
N ILE A 173 -1.25 -8.30 17.21
CA ILE A 173 -0.70 -9.14 16.15
C ILE A 173 -1.21 -10.59 16.24
N GLU A 174 -1.29 -11.14 17.45
CA GLU A 174 -1.76 -12.52 17.70
C GLU A 174 -3.25 -12.69 17.39
N ASP A 175 -4.07 -11.68 17.72
CA ASP A 175 -5.49 -11.68 17.40
C ASP A 175 -5.72 -11.59 15.89
N ALA A 176 -4.93 -10.76 15.20
CA ALA A 176 -4.96 -10.68 13.74
C ALA A 176 -4.59 -12.03 13.10
N GLU A 177 -3.53 -12.69 13.56
CA GLU A 177 -3.12 -14.01 13.08
C GLU A 177 -4.25 -15.04 13.27
N ARG A 178 -4.82 -15.12 14.48
CA ARG A 178 -5.89 -16.06 14.80
C ARG A 178 -7.12 -15.82 13.92
N SER A 179 -7.54 -14.56 13.79
CA SER A 179 -8.68 -14.18 12.96
C SER A 179 -8.47 -14.55 11.48
N LEU A 180 -7.27 -14.30 10.95
CA LEU A 180 -6.93 -14.62 9.56
C LEU A 180 -6.81 -16.13 9.34
N GLY A 181 -6.26 -16.87 10.31
CA GLY A 181 -6.19 -18.32 10.25
C GLY A 181 -7.56 -18.97 10.14
N THR A 182 -8.51 -18.54 10.99
CA THR A 182 -9.90 -19.01 10.91
C THR A 182 -10.56 -18.63 9.58
N PHE A 183 -10.38 -17.37 9.14
CA PHE A 183 -10.93 -16.88 7.88
C PHE A 183 -10.38 -17.63 6.65
N LEU A 184 -9.07 -17.84 6.57
CA LEU A 184 -8.44 -18.53 5.42
C LEU A 184 -8.71 -20.04 5.42
N ALA A 185 -9.10 -20.62 6.56
CA ALA A 185 -9.55 -22.01 6.62
C ALA A 185 -10.95 -22.20 5.99
N THR A 186 -11.79 -21.16 5.98
CA THR A 186 -13.16 -21.23 5.46
C THR A 186 -13.28 -20.69 4.04
N VAL A 187 -12.56 -19.62 3.72
CA VAL A 187 -12.66 -18.94 2.42
C VAL A 187 -11.69 -19.55 1.41
N LYS A 188 -12.20 -19.93 0.24
CA LYS A 188 -11.40 -20.49 -0.85
C LYS A 188 -11.22 -19.49 -2.00
N ALA A 189 -10.03 -19.46 -2.56
CA ALA A 189 -9.65 -18.53 -3.64
C ALA A 189 -10.59 -18.58 -4.86
N HIS A 190 -11.09 -19.75 -5.25
CA HIS A 190 -11.94 -19.90 -6.44
C HIS A 190 -13.36 -19.33 -6.29
N PHE A 191 -13.81 -19.03 -5.06
CA PHE A 191 -15.12 -18.42 -4.82
C PHE A 191 -15.00 -16.93 -4.48
N HIS A 192 -14.01 -16.57 -3.67
CA HIS A 192 -13.84 -15.21 -3.16
C HIS A 192 -12.38 -14.77 -3.24
N TRP A 193 -11.79 -14.82 -4.43
CA TRP A 193 -10.38 -14.55 -4.67
C TRP A 193 -9.92 -13.23 -4.05
N HIS A 194 -10.74 -12.18 -4.11
CA HIS A 194 -10.36 -10.87 -3.59
C HIS A 194 -10.22 -10.88 -2.07
N ALA A 195 -11.18 -11.49 -1.36
CA ALA A 195 -11.12 -11.61 0.10
C ALA A 195 -10.00 -12.56 0.53
N TYR A 196 -9.85 -13.72 -0.14
CA TYR A 196 -8.79 -14.68 0.11
C TYR A 196 -7.39 -14.07 -0.05
N LEU A 197 -7.10 -13.47 -1.21
CA LEU A 197 -5.78 -12.89 -1.50
C LEU A 197 -5.49 -11.68 -0.62
N SER A 198 -6.50 -10.85 -0.33
CA SER A 198 -6.35 -9.75 0.64
C SER A 198 -6.01 -10.30 2.03
N GLY A 199 -6.71 -11.34 2.50
CA GLY A 199 -6.40 -12.02 3.76
C GLY A 199 -4.98 -12.56 3.81
N GLN A 200 -4.52 -13.21 2.74
CA GLN A 200 -3.13 -13.68 2.60
C GLN A 200 -2.11 -12.52 2.70
N VAL A 201 -2.36 -11.40 2.02
CA VAL A 201 -1.49 -10.21 2.10
C VAL A 201 -1.46 -9.64 3.53
N ILE A 202 -2.60 -9.55 4.22
CA ILE A 202 -2.63 -9.07 5.60
C ILE A 202 -1.88 -10.02 6.53
N LEU A 203 -2.04 -11.34 6.36
CA LEU A 203 -1.32 -12.36 7.13
C LEU A 203 0.18 -12.30 6.86
N GLY A 204 0.59 -12.03 5.62
CA GLY A 204 1.99 -11.73 5.31
C GLY A 204 2.52 -10.54 6.12
N GLY A 205 1.73 -9.46 6.20
CA GLY A 205 2.08 -8.31 7.06
C GLY A 205 2.16 -8.65 8.56
N VAL A 206 1.36 -9.60 9.05
CA VAL A 206 1.45 -10.14 10.42
C VAL A 206 2.77 -10.87 10.62
N TYR A 207 3.11 -11.82 9.74
CA TYR A 207 4.38 -12.57 9.82
C TYR A 207 5.61 -11.68 9.68
N LEU A 208 5.54 -10.62 8.87
CA LEU A 208 6.59 -9.62 8.80
C LEU A 208 6.83 -8.96 10.16
N ARG A 209 5.77 -8.56 10.88
CA ARG A 209 5.91 -7.92 12.20
C ARG A 209 6.36 -8.88 13.30
N GLN A 210 6.08 -10.17 13.15
CA GLN A 210 6.56 -11.22 14.06
C GLN A 210 7.96 -11.74 13.69
N GLU A 211 8.58 -11.22 12.61
CA GLU A 211 9.88 -11.70 12.09
C GLU A 211 9.87 -13.19 11.69
N ARG A 212 8.70 -13.72 11.32
CA ARG A 212 8.52 -15.12 10.89
C ARG A 212 8.71 -15.25 9.38
N PHE A 213 9.93 -14.98 8.92
CA PHE A 213 10.23 -14.82 7.50
C PHE A 213 9.95 -16.07 6.67
N ASP A 214 10.18 -17.27 7.18
CA ASP A 214 9.85 -18.51 6.44
C ASP A 214 8.37 -18.60 6.06
N ARG A 215 7.48 -18.25 7.01
CA ARG A 215 6.04 -18.26 6.77
C ARG A 215 5.63 -17.16 5.80
N LEU A 216 6.23 -15.98 5.94
CA LEU A 216 6.02 -14.87 5.01
C LEU A 216 6.48 -15.21 3.58
N LEU A 217 7.66 -15.84 3.43
CA LEU A 217 8.18 -16.29 2.14
C LEU A 217 7.25 -17.33 1.50
N SER A 218 6.66 -18.23 2.30
CA SER A 218 5.63 -19.16 1.84
C SER A 218 4.41 -18.42 1.26
N ILE A 219 3.89 -17.41 1.97
CA ILE A 219 2.77 -16.59 1.48
C ILE A 219 3.14 -15.86 0.19
N ILE A 220 4.33 -15.24 0.14
CA ILE A 220 4.81 -14.53 -1.05
C ILE A 220 4.88 -15.46 -2.25
N LYS A 221 5.42 -16.66 -2.07
CA LYS A 221 5.53 -17.66 -3.14
C LYS A 221 4.15 -18.08 -3.64
N GLU A 222 3.22 -18.39 -2.73
CA GLU A 222 1.85 -18.79 -3.09
C GLU A 222 1.12 -17.68 -3.84
N VAL A 223 1.08 -16.48 -3.28
CA VAL A 223 0.34 -15.34 -3.85
C VAL A 223 0.96 -14.89 -5.18
N ARG A 224 2.30 -14.89 -5.32
CA ARG A 224 2.95 -14.62 -6.61
C ARG A 224 2.61 -15.67 -7.66
N ALA A 225 2.62 -16.95 -7.31
CA ALA A 225 2.23 -18.01 -8.24
C ALA A 225 0.78 -17.83 -8.74
N TYR A 226 -0.13 -17.32 -7.90
CA TYR A 226 -1.45 -16.89 -8.34
C TYR A 226 -1.39 -15.68 -9.30
N CYS A 227 -0.67 -14.61 -8.93
CA CYS A 227 -0.55 -13.40 -9.74
C CYS A 227 0.25 -13.59 -11.06
N ASP A 228 1.03 -14.66 -11.18
CA ASP A 228 1.73 -15.01 -12.42
C ASP A 228 0.80 -15.75 -13.39
N ARG A 229 -0.26 -16.39 -12.88
CA ARG A 229 -1.32 -17.02 -13.69
C ARG A 229 -2.45 -16.05 -14.02
N TYR A 230 -2.73 -15.10 -13.14
CA TYR A 230 -3.86 -14.18 -13.24
C TYR A 230 -3.40 -12.72 -13.11
N PRO A 231 -3.89 -11.79 -13.96
CA PRO A 231 -3.41 -10.41 -14.02
C PRO A 231 -3.98 -9.54 -12.88
N LEU A 232 -3.56 -9.81 -11.65
CA LEU A 232 -4.01 -9.12 -10.43
C LEU A 232 -2.98 -8.08 -9.99
N ARG A 233 -2.91 -6.95 -10.69
CA ARG A 233 -1.93 -5.86 -10.46
C ARG A 233 -1.92 -5.39 -9.00
N THR A 234 -3.08 -5.28 -8.35
CA THR A 234 -3.18 -4.78 -6.97
C THR A 234 -2.49 -5.72 -5.98
N ILE A 235 -2.87 -6.99 -6.02
CA ILE A 235 -2.34 -8.02 -5.12
C ILE A 235 -0.86 -8.23 -5.41
N LYS A 236 -0.45 -8.24 -6.68
CA LYS A 236 0.96 -8.34 -7.09
C LYS A 236 1.80 -7.21 -6.51
N ARG A 237 1.34 -5.95 -6.60
CA ARG A 237 2.03 -4.81 -5.99
C ARG A 237 2.16 -4.93 -4.47
N GLN A 238 1.10 -5.37 -3.79
CA GLN A 238 1.11 -5.52 -2.34
C GLN A 238 2.07 -6.63 -1.89
N ILE A 239 2.09 -7.78 -2.58
CA ILE A 239 2.98 -8.88 -2.23
C ILE A 239 4.44 -8.58 -2.58
N ASP A 240 4.70 -7.86 -3.68
CA ASP A 240 6.03 -7.40 -4.04
C ASP A 240 6.57 -6.40 -3.02
N HIS A 241 5.71 -5.50 -2.52
CA HIS A 241 6.06 -4.60 -1.42
C HIS A 241 6.47 -5.36 -0.16
N LEU A 242 5.75 -6.42 0.22
CA LEU A 242 6.12 -7.28 1.36
C LEU A 242 7.46 -7.99 1.11
N ALA A 243 7.69 -8.51 -0.10
CA ALA A 243 8.95 -9.15 -0.46
C ALA A 243 10.14 -8.19 -0.38
N ASP A 244 9.97 -6.94 -0.81
CA ASP A 244 11.01 -5.93 -0.72
C ASP A 244 11.30 -5.52 0.74
N GLN A 245 10.30 -5.57 1.62
CA GLN A 245 10.50 -5.36 3.07
C GLN A 245 11.34 -6.47 3.71
N ILE A 246 11.23 -7.72 3.25
CA ILE A 246 12.08 -8.84 3.72
C ILE A 246 13.50 -8.67 3.26
N LYS A 247 13.75 -8.29 2.00
CA LYS A 247 15.12 -8.05 1.49
C LYS A 247 15.88 -7.00 2.32
N GLY A 248 15.16 -6.07 2.95
CA GLY A 248 15.72 -5.11 3.89
C GLY A 248 16.04 -5.67 5.27
N HIS A 249 15.47 -6.82 5.65
CA HIS A 249 15.71 -7.55 6.91
C HIS A 249 16.70 -8.70 6.76
N ASP A 250 16.69 -9.40 5.62
CA ASP A 250 17.45 -10.63 5.35
C ASP A 250 18.92 -10.38 4.98
N ARG A 251 19.34 -9.11 5.02
CA ARG A 251 20.74 -8.74 4.92
C ARG A 251 21.05 -7.90 6.13
N SER A 252 21.90 -8.42 7.01
CA SER A 252 22.91 -7.53 7.57
C SER A 252 23.56 -6.90 6.35
N VAL A 253 23.18 -5.67 6.05
CA VAL A 253 23.72 -5.03 4.86
C VAL A 253 25.17 -4.74 5.21
N SER A 254 26.06 -5.67 4.92
CA SER A 254 27.50 -5.50 5.09
C SER A 254 27.94 -4.46 4.07
N LEU A 255 27.96 -3.22 4.54
CA LEU A 255 28.64 -2.14 3.86
C LEU A 255 30.12 -2.36 4.03
N ILE A 256 30.86 -2.31 2.93
CA ILE A 256 32.31 -2.27 3.02
C ILE A 256 32.69 -0.80 3.07
N TRP A 257 33.26 -0.37 4.19
CA TRP A 257 33.84 0.94 4.33
C TRP A 257 35.35 0.83 4.14
N GLU A 258 35.80 1.25 2.96
CA GLU A 258 37.22 1.30 2.63
C GLU A 258 37.82 2.65 2.99
N ARG A 259 38.91 2.61 3.77
CA ARG A 259 39.61 3.82 4.19
C ARG A 259 41.08 3.74 3.82
N THR A 260 41.52 4.74 3.07
CA THR A 260 42.94 5.00 2.81
C THR A 260 43.32 6.36 3.40
N ARG A 261 44.61 6.70 3.40
CA ARG A 261 45.09 8.01 3.90
C ARG A 261 44.39 9.20 3.22
N ASN A 262 44.01 9.06 1.95
CA ASN A 262 43.49 10.16 1.13
C ASN A 262 42.03 9.95 0.67
N SER A 263 41.41 8.81 0.99
CA SER A 263 40.06 8.53 0.53
C SER A 263 39.27 7.67 1.51
N SER A 264 37.96 7.88 1.51
CA SER A 264 37.00 7.08 2.26
C SER A 264 35.89 6.72 1.30
N ILE A 265 35.65 5.42 1.13
CA ILE A 265 34.75 4.88 0.11
C ILE A 265 33.78 3.94 0.80
N LEU A 266 32.49 4.16 0.55
CA LEU A 266 31.45 3.23 0.98
C LEU A 266 30.98 2.40 -0.22
N LYS A 267 31.08 1.07 -0.12
CA LYS A 267 30.69 0.14 -1.18
C LYS A 267 29.47 -0.69 -0.80
N TYR A 268 28.61 -0.95 -1.78
CA TYR A 268 27.46 -1.86 -1.68
C TYR A 268 27.10 -2.43 -3.06
N GLU A 269 27.01 -3.76 -3.18
CA GLU A 269 26.63 -4.46 -4.43
C GLU A 269 27.32 -3.92 -5.69
N GLY A 270 28.64 -3.69 -5.60
CA GLY A 270 29.45 -3.17 -6.71
C GLY A 270 29.32 -1.66 -7.00
N LYS A 271 28.43 -0.95 -6.29
CA LYS A 271 28.30 0.51 -6.34
C LYS A 271 29.17 1.19 -5.28
N ILE A 272 29.64 2.39 -5.61
CA ILE A 272 30.65 3.12 -4.84
C ILE A 272 30.14 4.53 -4.52
N LEU A 273 30.32 4.97 -3.28
CA LEU A 273 30.09 6.35 -2.84
C LEU A 273 31.36 6.90 -2.19
N GLN A 274 31.95 7.92 -2.81
CA GLN A 274 33.10 8.63 -2.25
C GLN A 274 32.66 9.57 -1.12
N LEU A 275 33.37 9.49 0.00
CA LEU A 275 33.14 10.23 1.23
C LEU A 275 34.35 11.12 1.54
N ASN A 276 34.45 12.26 0.86
CA ASN A 276 35.54 13.23 1.10
C ASN A 276 35.40 13.97 2.44
N GLY A 277 34.22 13.92 3.07
CA GLY A 277 33.98 14.49 4.40
C GLY A 277 33.65 15.98 4.41
N ASP A 278 33.64 16.65 3.25
CA ASP A 278 33.39 18.10 3.16
C ASP A 278 31.92 18.47 3.40
N LYS A 279 31.00 17.59 2.99
CA LYS A 279 29.57 17.87 3.03
C LYS A 279 28.97 17.48 4.39
N PRO A 280 28.04 18.28 4.97
CA PRO A 280 27.43 17.95 6.27
C PRO A 280 26.78 16.56 6.32
N TRP A 281 26.10 16.13 5.26
CA TRP A 281 25.52 14.78 5.20
C TRP A 281 26.57 13.65 5.21
N GLN A 282 27.78 13.89 4.67
CA GLN A 282 28.89 12.91 4.72
C GLN A 282 29.42 12.80 6.14
N LYS A 283 29.64 13.93 6.82
CA LYS A 283 30.05 13.96 8.23
C LYS A 283 29.03 13.26 9.13
N LEU A 284 27.74 13.45 8.83
CA LEU A 284 26.64 12.76 9.52
C LEU A 284 26.70 11.25 9.31
N LEU A 285 26.83 10.79 8.06
CA LEU A 285 26.97 9.37 7.74
C LEU A 285 28.15 8.73 8.46
N LEU A 286 29.33 9.37 8.39
CA LEU A 286 30.53 8.87 9.05
C LEU A 286 30.37 8.77 10.57
N SER A 287 29.71 9.76 11.18
CA SER A 287 29.43 9.74 12.62
C SER A 287 28.43 8.62 12.97
N LEU A 288 27.40 8.43 12.15
CA LEU A 288 26.36 7.40 12.34
C LEU A 288 26.95 5.99 12.21
N ILE A 289 27.83 5.77 11.23
CA ILE A 289 28.52 4.49 11.04
C ILE A 289 29.35 4.13 12.27
N ARG A 290 30.12 5.09 12.80
CA ARG A 290 31.03 4.87 13.93
C ARG A 290 30.30 4.62 15.24
N GLU A 291 29.31 5.44 15.55
CA GLU A 291 28.72 5.46 16.90
C GLU A 291 27.41 4.71 17.01
N LYS A 292 26.85 4.29 15.86
CA LYS A 292 25.56 3.62 15.71
C LYS A 292 24.36 4.43 16.20
N VAL A 293 24.46 5.26 17.22
CA VAL A 293 23.41 6.13 17.74
C VAL A 293 23.99 7.52 17.97
N LEU A 294 23.35 8.54 17.41
CA LEU A 294 23.75 9.95 17.59
C LEU A 294 22.61 10.77 18.19
N PRO A 295 22.79 11.36 19.38
CA PRO A 295 21.88 12.35 19.91
C PRO A 295 21.79 13.59 19.01
N LYS A 296 20.63 14.24 18.97
CA LYS A 296 20.41 15.45 18.14
C LYS A 296 21.39 16.58 18.45
N GLN A 297 21.77 16.71 19.71
CA GLN A 297 22.70 17.73 20.20
C GLN A 297 24.08 17.54 19.57
N GLU A 298 24.58 16.30 19.59
CA GLU A 298 25.87 15.94 19.02
C GLU A 298 25.90 16.12 17.50
N ILE A 299 24.81 15.80 16.81
CA ILE A 299 24.70 16.04 15.36
C ILE A 299 24.94 17.51 15.05
N ILE A 300 24.29 18.43 15.77
CA ILE A 300 24.47 19.88 15.51
C ILE A 300 25.87 20.34 15.88
N GLN A 301 26.41 19.87 17.00
CA GLN A 301 27.75 20.23 17.42
C GLN A 301 28.80 19.79 16.40
N ARG A 302 28.69 18.59 15.84
CA ARG A 302 29.64 18.06 14.83
C ARG A 302 29.49 18.71 13.47
N LEU A 303 28.25 18.91 13.02
CA LEU A 303 27.99 19.44 11.68
C LEU A 303 28.16 20.96 11.59
N TYR A 304 27.82 21.68 12.66
CA TYR A 304 27.69 23.14 12.64
C TYR A 304 28.45 23.85 13.77
N ARG A 305 29.17 23.14 14.64
CA ARG A 305 30.01 23.69 15.72
C ARG A 305 29.28 24.69 16.63
N ARG A 306 28.03 24.38 17.00
CA ARG A 306 27.22 25.23 17.89
C ARG A 306 26.30 24.41 18.78
N ASN A 307 25.73 25.07 19.79
CA ASN A 307 24.73 24.49 20.67
C ASN A 307 23.39 24.26 19.95
N TYR A 308 22.74 23.17 20.34
CA TYR A 308 21.46 22.73 19.80
C TYR A 308 20.31 23.68 20.18
N ARG A 309 19.46 24.01 19.22
CA ARG A 309 18.24 24.80 19.37
C ARG A 309 17.06 24.02 18.79
N ALA A 310 16.17 23.58 19.68
CA ALA A 310 14.99 22.78 19.32
C ALA A 310 14.13 23.45 18.22
N LYS A 311 13.38 22.64 17.45
CA LYS A 311 12.55 23.05 16.29
C LYS A 311 13.33 23.56 15.07
N LYS A 312 14.26 24.51 15.23
CA LYS A 312 15.10 25.01 14.12
C LYS A 312 16.08 23.94 13.66
N ASP A 313 16.74 23.30 14.61
CA ASP A 313 17.79 22.33 14.32
C ASP A 313 17.23 20.96 13.94
N ASP A 314 16.04 20.61 14.44
CA ASP A 314 15.31 19.41 13.99
C ASP A 314 15.09 19.44 12.47
N LYS A 315 14.71 20.60 11.91
CA LYS A 315 14.55 20.78 10.46
C LYS A 315 15.87 20.65 9.71
N LEU A 316 16.97 21.18 10.26
CA LEU A 316 18.30 21.06 9.66
C LEU A 316 18.77 19.60 9.63
N ILE A 317 18.63 18.88 10.75
CA ILE A 317 18.99 17.46 10.84
C ILE A 317 18.15 16.65 9.84
N TYR A 318 16.85 16.90 9.79
CA TYR A 318 15.96 16.23 8.83
C TYR A 318 16.39 16.47 7.38
N GLY A 319 16.77 17.70 7.04
CA GLY A 319 17.30 18.03 5.71
C GLY A 319 18.58 17.24 5.37
N GLN A 320 19.51 17.09 6.32
CA GLN A 320 20.73 16.31 6.09
C GLN A 320 20.43 14.80 5.98
N LEU A 321 19.52 14.27 6.79
CA LEU A 321 19.07 12.88 6.69
C LEU A 321 18.35 12.59 5.37
N HIS A 322 17.56 13.54 4.87
CA HIS A 322 16.91 13.41 3.57
C HIS A 322 17.95 13.37 2.43
N LEU A 323 18.94 14.26 2.45
CA LEU A 323 20.05 14.25 1.48
C LEU A 323 20.85 12.95 1.57
N LEU A 324 21.15 12.49 2.79
CA LEU A 324 21.81 11.21 3.03
C LEU A 324 21.02 10.05 2.40
N LYS A 325 19.72 9.95 2.69
CA LYS A 325 18.83 8.93 2.13
C LYS A 325 18.86 8.96 0.59
N LYS A 326 18.85 10.15 -0.02
CA LYS A 326 18.94 10.30 -1.48
C LYS A 326 20.27 9.77 -2.05
N GLN A 327 21.40 9.97 -1.37
CA GLN A 327 22.68 9.43 -1.84
C GLN A 327 22.78 7.92 -1.63
N LEU A 328 22.30 7.40 -0.50
CA LEU A 328 22.27 5.95 -0.24
C LEU A 328 21.33 5.21 -1.20
N LEU A 329 20.23 5.84 -1.61
CA LEU A 329 19.37 5.31 -2.68
C LEU A 329 20.13 5.14 -4.01
N LYS A 330 21.07 6.04 -4.36
CA LYS A 330 21.90 5.88 -5.56
C LYS A 330 22.84 4.69 -5.45
N LEU A 331 23.33 4.40 -4.25
CA LEU A 331 24.07 3.16 -3.95
C LEU A 331 23.22 1.90 -4.06
N GLY A 332 21.89 1.99 -4.20
CA GLY A 332 20.99 0.84 -4.32
C GLY A 332 20.21 0.49 -3.06
N PHE A 333 20.27 1.32 -2.01
CA PHE A 333 19.58 1.03 -0.75
C PHE A 333 18.11 1.44 -0.76
N SER A 334 17.21 0.48 -0.51
CA SER A 334 15.75 0.66 -0.58
C SER A 334 15.03 0.89 0.77
N GLN A 335 15.70 1.51 1.75
CA GLN A 335 15.14 2.18 2.96
C GLN A 335 15.27 1.45 4.32
N LYS A 336 15.19 2.28 5.40
CA LYS A 336 15.40 2.04 6.86
C LYS A 336 16.84 1.91 7.37
N LEU A 337 17.78 2.64 6.78
CA LEU A 337 19.18 2.68 7.27
C LEU A 337 19.37 3.54 8.52
N VAL A 338 18.50 4.54 8.70
CA VAL A 338 18.51 5.41 9.87
C VAL A 338 17.13 5.41 10.50
N THR A 339 17.03 4.97 11.74
CA THR A 339 15.79 5.02 12.54
C THR A 339 15.83 6.21 13.50
N LYS A 340 14.65 6.81 13.71
CA LYS A 340 14.50 7.90 14.68
C LYS A 340 14.30 7.29 16.06
N GLU A 341 15.08 7.76 17.03
CA GLU A 341 14.98 7.41 18.45
C GLU A 341 14.45 8.62 19.24
N SER A 342 14.08 8.42 20.51
CA SER A 342 13.55 9.48 21.38
C SER A 342 14.52 10.67 21.53
N PHE A 343 15.83 10.41 21.56
CA PHE A 343 16.88 11.44 21.74
C PHE A 343 17.75 11.71 20.51
N GLY A 344 17.55 10.97 19.41
CA GLY A 344 18.53 10.97 18.32
C GLY A 344 18.15 10.11 17.12
N TYR A 345 19.17 9.60 16.45
CA TYR A 345 19.05 8.76 15.27
C TYR A 345 20.00 7.57 15.36
N ARG A 346 19.53 6.39 14.98
CA ARG A 346 20.29 5.15 14.97
C ARG A 346 20.60 4.70 13.55
N TRP A 347 21.85 4.35 13.29
CA TRP A 347 22.30 3.63 12.11
C TRP A 347 22.04 2.13 12.27
N VAL A 348 21.30 1.55 11.34
CA VAL A 348 20.90 0.14 11.36
C VAL A 348 21.91 -0.78 10.65
N PRO A 349 22.49 -0.41 9.49
CA PRO A 349 23.39 -1.31 8.77
C PRO A 349 24.66 -1.69 9.53
N GLU A 350 25.11 -2.92 9.29
CA GLU A 350 26.45 -3.35 9.66
C GLU A 350 27.46 -2.77 8.66
N VAL A 351 28.66 -2.47 9.15
CA VAL A 351 29.72 -1.89 8.31
C VAL A 351 31.00 -2.64 8.63
N SER A 352 31.54 -3.33 7.64
CA SER A 352 32.85 -3.95 7.69
C SER A 352 33.88 -2.91 7.24
N GLU A 353 34.74 -2.48 8.16
CA GLU A 353 35.83 -1.56 7.84
C GLU A 353 36.99 -2.35 7.22
N VAL A 354 37.47 -1.89 6.07
CA VAL A 354 38.63 -2.46 5.36
C VAL A 354 39.61 -1.32 5.15
N GLY A 355 40.70 -1.33 5.90
CA GLY A 355 41.73 -0.31 5.82
C GLY A 355 43.11 -0.91 6.04
N GLU A 356 44.14 -0.27 5.51
CA GLU A 356 45.50 -0.48 6.00
C GLU A 356 45.52 -0.07 7.46
N ASP A 357 45.80 -1.03 8.35
CA ASP A 357 45.99 -0.75 9.76
C ASP A 357 46.91 0.46 9.93
N VAL A 358 46.41 1.42 10.68
CA VAL A 358 47.24 2.45 11.30
C VAL A 358 48.13 1.71 12.30
N LEU A 359 49.30 1.30 11.84
CA LEU A 359 50.49 1.20 12.70
C LEU A 359 50.86 2.59 13.19
#